data_AF-A0A8T4HKB8-F1
#
_entry.id   AF-A0A8T4HKB8-F1
#
_cell.length_a   1.000
_cell.length_b   1.000
_cell.length_c   1.000
_cell.angle_alpha   90.00
_cell.angle_beta   90.00
_cell.angle_gamma   90.00
#
_symmetry.space_group_name_H-M   'P 1'
#
loop_
_entity.id
_entity.type
_entity.pdbx_description
1 polymer ?
#
loop_
_entity_poly.entity_id
_entity_poly.type
_entity_poly.pdbx_seq_one_letter_code
_entity_poly.pdbx_strand_id
1 'polypeptide(L)'
;MAERVLVRCPVCRREHSYTAPVYPCGCGAPVALPLLSSAAAIQVRHRTWAGSWISVRCPTCGRVDEWPQPELGCGCGTTLRVPVARGRTGVAAPPAEEPAPTPTGPEPASAARAPVPRPPFRPVTIRTAHDAKLAAAQYLRWLGFEGIRVAERTPASGVDVRGPSVVAHVDPSTSPAGVRDVETLWLNGLNDSVAAVCFALAGYLREARARADELRVPLFVLDLTGAPRAVNDAAEHLIRTPR
;
A
#
# COMPACT_ATOMS: atom_id res chain seq x y z
N MET A 1 -15.71 -13.12 28.14
CA MET A 1 -16.84 -12.21 27.87
C MET A 1 -16.28 -11.04 27.09
N ALA A 2 -16.82 -10.74 25.91
CA ALA A 2 -16.37 -9.59 25.13
C ALA A 2 -16.95 -8.31 25.75
N GLU A 3 -16.08 -7.38 26.13
CA GLU A 3 -16.46 -6.10 26.73
C GLU A 3 -17.29 -5.30 25.71
N ARG A 4 -18.49 -4.89 26.14
CA ARG A 4 -19.41 -4.07 25.35
C ARG A 4 -19.42 -2.65 25.90
N VAL A 5 -19.20 -1.69 25.01
CA VAL A 5 -19.19 -0.26 25.34
C VAL A 5 -20.30 0.46 24.59
N LEU A 6 -20.92 1.44 25.24
CA LEU A 6 -21.86 2.35 24.60
C LEU A 6 -21.11 3.49 23.93
N VAL A 7 -21.39 3.71 22.66
CA VAL A 7 -20.75 4.71 21.80
C VAL A 7 -21.82 5.66 21.30
N ARG A 8 -21.71 6.95 21.65
CA ARG A 8 -22.66 7.97 21.23
C ARG A 8 -22.11 8.76 20.03
N CYS A 9 -22.90 8.86 18.97
CA CYS A 9 -22.56 9.65 17.79
C CYS A 9 -22.47 11.15 18.15
N PRO A 10 -21.38 11.88 17.83
CA PRO A 10 -21.28 13.31 18.12
C PRO A 10 -22.19 14.15 17.21
N VAL A 11 -22.65 13.60 16.07
CA VAL A 11 -23.50 14.30 15.10
C VAL A 11 -24.98 14.14 15.44
N CYS A 12 -25.51 12.92 15.41
CA CYS A 12 -26.93 12.65 15.62
C CYS A 12 -27.30 12.24 17.05
N ARG A 13 -26.31 12.13 17.96
CA ARG A 13 -26.48 11.74 19.37
C ARG A 13 -27.07 10.35 19.63
N ARG A 14 -27.23 9.53 18.58
CA ARG A 14 -27.66 8.13 18.70
C ARG A 14 -26.61 7.28 19.41
N GLU A 15 -27.06 6.39 20.29
CA GLU A 15 -26.23 5.45 21.02
C GLU A 15 -26.14 4.11 20.29
N HIS A 16 -24.97 3.50 20.37
CA HIS A 16 -24.65 2.22 19.75
C HIS A 16 -23.94 1.33 20.74
N SER A 17 -24.26 0.03 20.75
CA SER A 17 -23.45 -0.96 21.44
C SER A 17 -22.30 -1.41 20.52
N TYR A 18 -21.08 -1.31 21.02
CA TYR A 18 -19.88 -1.74 20.31
C TYR A 18 -19.16 -2.81 21.13
N THR A 19 -18.69 -3.88 20.47
CA THR A 19 -17.93 -4.95 21.10
C THR A 19 -16.49 -4.88 20.63
N ALA A 20 -15.52 -4.89 21.56
CA ALA A 20 -14.11 -4.77 21.21
C ALA A 20 -13.65 -5.92 20.29
N PRO A 21 -12.91 -5.64 19.20
CA PRO A 21 -12.26 -6.69 18.43
C PRO A 21 -11.13 -7.34 19.24
N VAL A 22 -10.91 -8.63 18.99
CA VAL A 22 -9.81 -9.42 19.58
C VAL A 22 -8.89 -9.85 18.46
N TYR A 23 -7.60 -9.55 18.60
CA TYR A 23 -6.59 -9.87 17.59
C TYR A 23 -5.58 -10.90 18.11
N PRO A 24 -5.03 -11.77 17.25
CA PRO A 24 -4.03 -12.76 17.65
C PRO A 24 -2.63 -12.11 17.71
N CYS A 25 -2.03 -12.00 18.89
CA CYS A 25 -0.63 -11.62 19.00
C CYS A 25 0.28 -12.72 18.40
N GLY A 26 1.49 -12.37 17.97
CA GLY A 26 2.48 -13.34 17.48
C GLY A 26 2.89 -14.42 18.49
N CYS A 27 2.60 -14.24 19.79
CA CYS A 27 2.77 -15.27 20.83
C CYS A 27 1.58 -16.24 20.96
N GLY A 28 0.50 -16.04 20.19
CA GLY A 28 -0.73 -16.82 20.24
C GLY A 28 -1.78 -16.32 21.24
N ALA A 29 -1.44 -15.34 22.10
CA ALA A 29 -2.39 -14.79 23.05
C ALA A 29 -3.39 -13.81 22.39
N PRO A 30 -4.67 -13.83 22.79
CA PRO A 30 -5.65 -12.86 22.31
C PRO A 30 -5.38 -11.47 22.91
N VAL A 31 -5.34 -10.45 22.07
CA VAL A 31 -5.21 -9.03 22.46
C VAL A 31 -6.53 -8.33 22.18
N ALA A 32 -7.24 -7.97 23.24
CA ALA A 32 -8.42 -7.11 23.16
C ALA A 32 -7.98 -5.64 23.28
N LEU A 33 -8.54 -4.78 22.43
CA LEU A 33 -8.31 -3.34 22.56
C LEU A 33 -9.08 -2.81 23.77
N PRO A 34 -8.43 -2.17 24.76
CA PRO A 34 -9.09 -1.69 25.96
C PRO A 34 -9.96 -0.47 25.63
N LEU A 35 -11.26 -0.64 25.44
CA LEU A 35 -12.14 0.46 25.06
C LEU A 35 -12.41 1.39 26.25
N LEU A 36 -12.47 2.70 26.02
CA LEU A 36 -12.91 3.66 27.04
C LEU A 36 -14.43 3.80 26.97
N SER A 37 -15.12 3.46 28.05
CA SER A 37 -16.58 3.51 28.14
C SER A 37 -17.15 4.93 28.29
N SER A 38 -16.35 5.89 28.75
CA SER A 38 -16.79 7.25 29.05
C SER A 38 -16.24 8.33 28.12
N ALA A 39 -15.42 7.97 27.13
CA ALA A 39 -14.84 8.92 26.19
C ALA A 39 -15.77 9.15 24.99
N ALA A 40 -15.89 10.40 24.55
CA ALA A 40 -16.72 10.75 23.40
C ALA A 40 -16.14 10.13 22.12
N ALA A 41 -17.00 9.51 21.31
CA ALA A 41 -16.61 8.99 20.00
C ALA A 41 -16.18 10.13 19.09
N ILE A 42 -15.09 9.91 18.35
CA ILE A 42 -14.55 10.94 17.44
C ILE A 42 -15.10 10.69 16.04
N GLN A 43 -15.60 11.75 15.39
CA GLN A 43 -15.97 11.65 13.98
C GLN A 43 -14.72 11.50 13.11
N VAL A 44 -14.65 10.42 12.34
CA VAL A 44 -13.61 10.25 11.32
C VAL A 44 -14.01 11.07 10.10
N ARG A 45 -13.35 12.22 9.91
CA ARG A 45 -13.50 13.06 8.71
C ARG A 45 -12.49 12.73 7.62
N HIS A 46 -11.27 12.39 8.03
CA HIS A 46 -10.16 12.02 7.17
C HIS A 46 -9.49 10.76 7.72
N ARG A 47 -9.12 9.84 6.84
CA ARG A 47 -8.32 8.66 7.19
C ARG A 47 -6.89 8.87 6.72
N THR A 48 -5.96 8.69 7.63
CA THR A 48 -4.53 8.56 7.35
C THR A 48 -4.08 7.20 7.82
N TRP A 49 -3.04 6.64 7.21
CA TRP A 49 -2.48 5.36 7.62
C TRP A 49 -2.15 5.37 9.12
N ALA A 50 -1.29 6.28 9.58
CA ALA A 50 -0.93 6.41 11.00
C ALA A 50 -2.15 6.64 11.92
N GLY A 51 -3.19 7.32 11.41
CA GLY A 51 -4.43 7.53 12.16
C GLY A 51 -5.31 6.28 12.26
N SER A 52 -5.13 5.27 11.42
CA SER A 52 -5.93 4.04 11.39
C SER A 52 -5.39 2.93 12.28
N TRP A 53 -4.19 3.09 12.85
CA TRP A 53 -3.54 2.10 13.70
C TRP A 53 -3.37 2.59 15.14
N ILE A 54 -3.35 1.67 16.10
CA ILE A 54 -3.05 1.94 17.51
C ILE A 54 -2.09 0.89 18.06
N SER A 55 -1.05 1.35 18.75
CA SER A 55 -0.12 0.48 19.44
C SER A 55 -0.73 -0.04 20.75
N VAL A 56 -0.79 -1.36 20.91
CA VAL A 56 -1.28 -2.00 22.14
C VAL A 56 -0.28 -3.04 22.61
N ARG A 57 -0.04 -3.05 23.91
CA ARG A 57 0.82 -4.03 24.59
C ARG A 57 0.06 -5.33 24.81
N CYS A 58 0.61 -6.45 24.37
CA CYS A 58 0.10 -7.76 24.73
C CYS A 58 0.22 -7.98 26.25
N PRO A 59 -0.86 -8.33 26.97
CA PRO A 59 -0.80 -8.58 28.41
C PRO A 59 0.01 -9.83 28.77
N THR A 60 0.18 -10.76 27.82
CA THR A 60 0.88 -12.04 28.04
C THR A 60 2.38 -11.94 27.78
N CYS A 61 2.81 -11.51 26.59
CA CYS A 61 4.24 -11.45 26.23
C CYS A 61 4.86 -10.05 26.37
N GLY A 62 4.05 -9.02 26.61
CA GLY A 62 4.53 -7.64 26.76
C GLY A 62 4.96 -6.95 25.46
N ARG A 63 4.90 -7.61 24.29
CA ARG A 63 5.20 -6.99 22.99
C ARG A 63 4.18 -5.87 22.70
N VAL A 64 4.67 -4.77 22.14
CA VAL A 64 3.84 -3.68 21.62
C VAL A 64 3.75 -3.85 20.12
N ASP A 65 2.54 -4.07 19.62
CA ASP A 65 2.26 -4.20 18.18
C ASP A 65 1.16 -3.21 17.77
N GLU A 66 1.06 -2.92 16.48
CA GLU A 66 0.04 -2.03 15.92
C GLU A 66 -1.19 -2.81 15.45
N TRP A 67 -2.37 -2.35 15.87
CA TRP A 67 -3.65 -2.96 15.54
C TRP A 67 -4.63 -1.94 14.95
N PRO A 68 -5.58 -2.34 14.09
CA PRO A 68 -6.56 -1.42 13.51
C PRO A 68 -7.39 -0.75 14.61
N GLN A 69 -7.59 0.57 14.49
CA GLN A 69 -8.46 1.28 15.42
C GLN A 69 -9.94 0.87 15.23
N PRO A 70 -10.70 0.74 16.33
CA PRO A 70 -12.10 0.33 16.27
C PRO A 70 -12.96 1.46 15.72
N GLU A 71 -13.63 1.19 14.61
CA GLU A 71 -14.53 2.14 13.94
C GLU A 71 -15.94 1.56 13.80
N LEU A 72 -16.94 2.43 13.82
CA LEU A 72 -18.37 2.11 13.77
C LEU A 72 -19.09 3.09 12.84
N GLY A 73 -19.86 2.57 11.88
CA GLY A 73 -20.79 3.37 11.08
C GLY A 73 -22.07 3.69 11.84
N CYS A 74 -22.44 4.97 11.93
CA CYS A 74 -23.74 5.39 12.41
C CYS A 74 -24.73 5.48 11.24
N GLY A 75 -26.01 5.12 11.46
CA GLY A 75 -27.05 5.22 10.43
C GLY A 75 -27.33 6.63 9.89
N CYS A 76 -26.78 7.68 10.51
CA CYS A 76 -26.78 9.05 9.96
C CYS A 76 -25.69 9.31 8.90
N GLY A 77 -24.87 8.31 8.57
CA GLY A 77 -23.76 8.42 7.62
C GLY A 77 -22.40 8.79 8.25
N THR A 78 -22.35 9.04 9.56
CA THR A 78 -21.10 9.39 10.26
C THR A 78 -20.30 8.13 10.63
N THR A 79 -19.01 8.08 10.28
CA THR A 79 -18.08 7.08 10.80
C THR A 79 -17.49 7.54 12.13
N LEU A 80 -17.63 6.73 13.16
CA LEU A 80 -17.19 6.98 14.52
C LEU A 80 -15.96 6.15 14.84
N ARG A 81 -15.01 6.76 15.54
CA ARG A 81 -13.88 6.08 16.14
C ARG A 81 -14.15 5.86 17.61
N VAL A 82 -14.11 4.60 18.02
CA VAL A 82 -14.34 4.19 19.41
C VAL A 82 -13.05 4.45 20.20
N PRO A 83 -13.09 5.25 21.28
CA PRO A 83 -11.89 5.56 22.03
C PRO A 83 -11.29 4.32 22.70
N VAL A 84 -9.97 4.16 22.59
CA VAL A 84 -9.20 3.08 23.23
C VAL A 84 -8.33 3.70 24.32
N ALA A 85 -8.30 3.08 25.48
CA ALA A 85 -7.45 3.45 26.61
C ALA A 85 -6.00 3.26 26.19
N ARG A 86 -5.33 4.36 25.86
CA ARG A 86 -3.87 4.37 25.76
C ARG A 86 -3.35 4.24 27.18
N GLY A 87 -2.72 3.11 27.49
CA GLY A 87 -2.04 2.94 28.78
C GLY A 87 -1.14 4.15 29.01
N ARG A 88 -1.30 4.81 30.16
CA ARG A 88 -0.40 5.89 30.61
C ARG A 88 0.98 5.28 30.86
N THR A 89 1.78 5.14 29.80
CA THR A 89 3.24 5.03 29.85
C THR A 89 3.79 5.75 28.62
N GLY A 90 4.23 6.99 28.83
CA GLY A 90 5.14 7.72 27.93
C GLY A 90 4.50 8.44 26.75
N VAL A 91 4.04 9.67 26.96
CA VAL A 91 4.45 10.72 26.01
C VAL A 91 5.94 10.90 26.29
N ALA A 92 6.80 10.33 25.45
CA ALA A 92 8.15 10.84 25.34
C ALA A 92 8.06 12.07 24.43
N ALA A 93 8.22 13.25 25.03
CA ALA A 93 8.80 14.38 24.35
C ALA A 93 10.16 13.93 23.75
N PRO A 94 10.64 14.55 22.65
CA PRO A 94 11.89 14.17 22.03
C PRO A 94 13.02 14.24 23.07
N PRO A 95 13.87 13.20 23.22
CA PRO A 95 15.07 13.37 24.01
C PRO A 95 15.98 14.36 23.30
N ALA A 96 16.40 15.38 24.06
CA ALA A 96 17.53 16.21 23.71
C ALA A 96 18.79 15.34 23.60
N GLU A 97 19.70 15.79 22.74
CA GLU A 97 21.01 15.22 22.42
C GLU A 97 21.76 14.65 23.62
N GLU A 98 22.21 13.40 23.48
CA GLU A 98 23.33 12.82 24.21
C GLU A 98 24.26 12.09 23.22
N PRO A 99 25.56 11.98 23.56
CA PRO A 99 26.66 12.20 22.63
C PRO A 99 26.96 11.02 21.71
N ALA A 100 27.55 11.37 20.56
CA ALA A 100 27.90 10.48 19.47
C ALA A 100 28.67 9.22 19.92
N PRO A 101 28.24 8.02 19.50
CA PRO A 101 29.10 6.85 19.54
C PRO A 101 30.20 7.00 18.48
N THR A 102 31.44 6.87 18.93
CA THR A 102 32.65 6.74 18.13
C THR A 102 32.46 5.70 17.02
N PRO A 103 32.86 5.97 15.76
CA PRO A 103 32.64 5.04 14.66
C PRO A 103 33.54 3.81 14.81
N THR A 104 32.96 2.72 15.29
CA THR A 104 33.57 1.40 15.22
C THR A 104 33.46 0.92 13.77
N GLY A 105 34.62 0.88 13.10
CA GLY A 105 35.00 0.04 11.96
C GLY A 105 33.96 -0.27 10.86
N PRO A 106 34.24 -0.02 9.58
CA PRO A 106 33.38 -0.47 8.49
C PRO A 106 33.35 -2.00 8.45
N GLU A 107 32.24 -2.59 8.89
CA GLU A 107 31.89 -3.95 8.46
C GLU A 107 31.69 -3.91 6.94
N PRO A 108 32.25 -4.90 6.21
CA PRO A 108 32.28 -4.86 4.76
C PRO A 108 30.86 -4.81 4.22
N ALA A 109 30.55 -3.71 3.53
CA ALA A 109 29.41 -3.63 2.64
C ALA A 109 29.37 -4.92 1.83
N SER A 110 28.30 -5.70 2.01
CA SER A 110 27.97 -6.80 1.13
C SER A 110 28.12 -6.26 -0.28
N ALA A 111 29.17 -6.73 -0.97
CA ALA A 111 29.60 -6.17 -2.24
C ALA A 111 28.38 -6.12 -3.13
N ALA A 112 27.91 -4.91 -3.43
CA ALA A 112 26.83 -4.68 -4.37
C ALA A 112 27.21 -5.45 -5.63
N ARG A 113 26.50 -6.56 -5.85
CA ARG A 113 26.77 -7.45 -6.98
C ARG A 113 26.72 -6.57 -8.22
N ALA A 114 27.82 -6.51 -8.94
CA ALA A 114 27.91 -5.69 -10.15
C ALA A 114 26.69 -6.02 -11.03
N PRO A 115 25.95 -5.02 -11.52
CA PRO A 115 24.73 -5.25 -12.27
C PRO A 115 25.08 -6.12 -13.48
N VAL A 116 24.50 -7.33 -13.54
CA VAL A 116 24.62 -8.19 -14.71
C VAL A 116 24.00 -7.40 -15.87
N PRO A 117 24.74 -7.18 -16.98
CA PRO A 117 24.20 -6.41 -18.09
C PRO A 117 22.93 -7.08 -18.59
N ARG A 118 21.83 -6.32 -18.57
CA ARG A 118 20.51 -6.82 -18.95
C ARG A 118 20.54 -7.15 -20.45
N PRO A 119 20.15 -8.37 -20.87
CA PRO A 119 20.13 -8.73 -22.29
C PRO A 119 19.14 -7.82 -23.06
N PRO A 120 19.22 -7.72 -24.40
CA PRO A 120 18.24 -6.94 -25.16
C PRO A 120 16.83 -7.51 -24.94
N PHE A 121 15.85 -6.63 -24.77
CA PHE A 121 14.45 -7.03 -24.63
C PHE A 121 13.94 -7.66 -25.92
N ARG A 122 13.18 -8.75 -25.81
CA ARG A 122 12.56 -9.45 -26.96
C ARG A 122 11.04 -9.35 -26.84
N PRO A 123 10.41 -8.35 -27.49
CA PRO A 123 8.97 -8.13 -27.39
C PRO A 123 8.18 -9.22 -28.11
N VAL A 124 6.93 -9.40 -27.69
CA VAL A 124 5.94 -10.29 -28.33
C VAL A 124 4.76 -9.46 -28.81
N THR A 125 4.34 -9.66 -30.06
CA THR A 125 3.24 -8.90 -30.66
C THR A 125 1.95 -9.04 -29.87
N ILE A 126 1.25 -7.93 -29.66
CA ILE A 126 -0.02 -7.86 -28.93
C ILE A 126 -1.16 -7.97 -29.93
N ARG A 127 -1.98 -9.03 -29.82
CA ARG A 127 -3.20 -9.23 -30.64
C ARG A 127 -4.47 -9.20 -29.79
N THR A 128 -4.34 -9.47 -28.50
CA THR A 128 -5.44 -9.51 -27.54
C THR A 128 -5.11 -8.73 -26.27
N ALA A 129 -6.13 -8.43 -25.48
CA ALA A 129 -5.97 -7.84 -24.14
C ALA A 129 -5.10 -8.72 -23.21
N HIS A 130 -5.19 -10.04 -23.36
CA HIS A 130 -4.35 -10.97 -22.59
C HIS A 130 -2.88 -10.88 -23.02
N ASP A 131 -2.61 -10.74 -24.33
CA ASP A 131 -1.24 -10.56 -24.83
C ASP A 131 -0.60 -9.28 -24.26
N ALA A 132 -1.37 -8.21 -24.08
CA ALA A 132 -0.86 -6.98 -23.45
C ALA A 132 -0.40 -7.24 -22.00
N LYS A 133 -1.14 -8.05 -21.25
CA LYS A 133 -0.76 -8.45 -19.89
C LYS A 133 0.49 -9.33 -19.89
N LEU A 134 0.60 -10.27 -20.83
CA LEU A 134 1.78 -11.12 -20.98
C LEU A 134 3.02 -10.31 -21.38
N ALA A 135 2.87 -9.32 -22.27
CA ALA A 135 3.94 -8.41 -22.67
C ALA A 135 4.42 -7.56 -21.48
N ALA A 136 3.51 -6.97 -20.71
CA ALA A 136 3.84 -6.24 -19.48
C ALA A 136 4.57 -7.15 -18.47
N ALA A 137 4.07 -8.36 -18.24
CA ALA A 137 4.69 -9.32 -17.34
C ALA A 137 6.10 -9.75 -17.80
N GLN A 138 6.29 -9.95 -19.11
CA GLN A 138 7.60 -10.27 -19.69
C GLN A 138 8.57 -9.11 -19.51
N TYR A 139 8.11 -7.87 -19.70
CA TYR A 139 8.93 -6.69 -19.48
C TYR A 139 9.33 -6.52 -18.02
N LEU A 140 8.41 -6.74 -17.07
CA LEU A 140 8.73 -6.72 -15.65
C LEU A 140 9.76 -7.81 -15.27
N ARG A 141 9.64 -9.02 -15.82
CA ARG A 141 10.67 -10.06 -15.66
C ARG A 141 12.01 -9.62 -16.22
N TRP A 142 12.01 -9.01 -17.40
CA TRP A 142 13.22 -8.48 -18.02
C TRP A 142 13.87 -7.35 -17.18
N LEU A 143 13.06 -6.52 -16.52
CA LEU A 143 13.54 -5.49 -15.59
C LEU A 143 14.21 -6.08 -14.33
N GLY A 144 13.95 -7.34 -14.00
CA GLY A 144 14.49 -8.05 -12.83
C GLY A 144 13.45 -8.44 -11.79
N PHE A 145 12.15 -8.23 -12.06
CA PHE A 145 11.11 -8.66 -11.12
C PHE A 145 10.87 -10.16 -11.20
N GLU A 146 10.90 -10.82 -10.04
CA GLU A 146 10.70 -12.26 -9.93
C GLU A 146 9.27 -12.63 -9.52
N GLY A 147 8.90 -13.90 -9.65
CA GLY A 147 7.62 -14.42 -9.15
C GLY A 147 6.36 -13.80 -9.80
N ILE A 148 6.49 -13.23 -10.99
CA ILE A 148 5.41 -12.54 -11.70
C ILE A 148 4.31 -13.52 -12.13
N ARG A 149 3.09 -13.24 -11.71
CA ARG A 149 1.84 -13.92 -12.08
C ARG A 149 0.90 -12.95 -12.79
N VAL A 150 0.22 -13.45 -13.81
CA VAL A 150 -0.76 -12.69 -14.60
C VAL A 150 -2.15 -13.17 -14.26
N ALA A 151 -3.08 -12.24 -14.04
CA ALA A 151 -4.48 -12.56 -13.84
C ALA A 151 -5.14 -12.92 -15.18
N GLU A 152 -5.82 -14.07 -15.23
CA GLU A 152 -6.53 -14.54 -16.43
C GLU A 152 -7.62 -13.55 -16.88
N ARG A 153 -8.31 -12.93 -15.92
CA ARG A 153 -9.32 -11.88 -16.14
C ARG A 153 -8.93 -10.63 -15.37
N THR A 154 -9.31 -9.46 -15.87
CA THR A 154 -9.09 -8.19 -15.17
C THR A 154 -9.90 -8.19 -13.86
N PRO A 155 -9.25 -8.17 -12.69
CA PRO A 155 -9.96 -8.16 -11.43
C PRO A 155 -10.54 -6.77 -11.13
N ALA A 156 -11.56 -6.72 -10.27
CA ALA A 156 -12.15 -5.45 -9.84
C ALA A 156 -11.15 -4.52 -9.12
N SER A 157 -10.04 -5.05 -8.62
CA SER A 157 -8.94 -4.30 -8.03
C SER A 157 -8.10 -3.51 -9.05
N GLY A 158 -8.23 -3.79 -10.35
CA GLY A 158 -7.42 -3.20 -11.41
C GLY A 158 -5.99 -3.74 -11.49
N VAL A 159 -5.62 -4.75 -10.69
CA VAL A 159 -4.26 -5.32 -10.68
C VAL A 159 -4.20 -6.56 -11.58
N ASP A 160 -3.63 -6.41 -12.76
CA ASP A 160 -3.54 -7.46 -13.79
C ASP A 160 -2.30 -8.35 -13.64
N VAL A 161 -1.23 -7.82 -13.05
CA VAL A 161 0.04 -8.53 -12.84
C VAL A 161 0.49 -8.35 -11.39
N ARG A 162 0.93 -9.44 -10.77
CA ARG A 162 1.41 -9.44 -9.37
C ARG A 162 2.70 -10.23 -9.23
N GLY A 163 3.65 -9.71 -8.46
CA GLY A 163 4.83 -10.40 -7.97
C GLY A 163 5.12 -10.00 -6.51
N PRO A 164 6.14 -10.57 -5.87
CA PRO A 164 6.47 -10.30 -4.47
C PRO A 164 6.87 -8.84 -4.19
N SER A 165 7.39 -8.14 -5.20
CA SER A 165 7.89 -6.76 -5.08
C SER A 165 7.29 -5.79 -6.10
N VAL A 166 6.25 -6.22 -6.84
CA VAL A 166 5.56 -5.38 -7.84
C VAL A 166 4.11 -5.78 -8.05
N VAL A 167 3.28 -4.79 -8.30
CA VAL A 167 1.94 -4.92 -8.89
C VAL A 167 1.87 -4.07 -10.15
N ALA A 168 1.09 -4.51 -11.13
CA ALA A 168 0.88 -3.73 -12.34
C ALA A 168 -0.58 -3.74 -12.81
N HIS A 169 -1.00 -2.60 -13.31
CA HIS A 169 -2.23 -2.43 -14.09
C HIS A 169 -1.89 -2.41 -15.58
N VAL A 170 -2.71 -3.06 -16.40
CA VAL A 170 -2.55 -3.07 -17.85
C VAL A 170 -3.89 -2.69 -18.48
N ASP A 171 -3.97 -1.50 -19.07
CA ASP A 171 -5.13 -1.04 -19.84
C ASP A 171 -4.98 -1.42 -21.33
N PRO A 172 -5.73 -2.43 -21.83
CA PRO A 172 -5.72 -2.82 -23.23
C PRO A 172 -6.70 -1.99 -24.08
N SER A 173 -7.33 -0.96 -23.53
CA SER A 173 -8.33 -0.18 -24.25
C SER A 173 -7.71 0.72 -25.31
N THR A 174 -8.54 1.12 -26.28
CA THR A 174 -8.20 2.12 -27.29
C THR A 174 -8.43 3.55 -26.82
N SER A 175 -8.86 3.73 -25.57
CA SER A 175 -9.06 5.03 -24.93
C SER A 175 -7.92 5.31 -23.94
N PRO A 176 -7.46 6.56 -23.77
CA PRO A 176 -6.39 6.85 -22.81
C PRO A 176 -6.82 6.53 -21.37
N ALA A 177 -5.92 5.93 -20.59
CA ALA A 177 -6.15 5.60 -19.18
C ALA A 177 -6.30 6.85 -18.31
N GLY A 178 -7.16 6.76 -17.30
CA GLY A 178 -7.56 7.88 -16.45
C GLY A 178 -6.82 7.98 -15.13
N VAL A 179 -7.07 9.08 -14.40
CA VAL A 179 -6.47 9.32 -13.08
C VAL A 179 -6.84 8.21 -12.09
N ARG A 180 -8.08 7.74 -12.15
CA ARG A 180 -8.59 6.71 -11.24
C ARG A 180 -7.77 5.41 -11.32
N ASP A 181 -7.32 5.02 -12.51
CA ASP A 181 -6.54 3.79 -12.70
C ASP A 181 -5.16 3.91 -12.04
N VAL A 182 -4.53 5.08 -12.19
CA VAL A 182 -3.25 5.41 -11.55
C VAL A 182 -3.38 5.42 -10.03
N GLU A 183 -4.38 6.12 -9.48
CA GLU A 183 -4.56 6.22 -8.03
C GLU A 183 -4.95 4.88 -7.39
N THR A 184 -5.81 4.11 -8.06
CA THR A 184 -6.19 2.76 -7.60
C THR A 184 -4.98 1.85 -7.56
N LEU A 185 -4.16 1.85 -8.61
CA LEU A 185 -2.93 1.06 -8.65
C LEU A 185 -1.95 1.50 -7.56
N TRP A 186 -1.75 2.82 -7.40
CA TRP A 186 -0.86 3.37 -6.37
C TRP A 186 -1.27 2.94 -4.96
N LEU A 187 -2.58 3.00 -4.64
CA LEU A 187 -3.10 2.53 -3.36
C LEU A 187 -2.87 1.02 -3.16
N ASN A 188 -3.01 0.19 -4.20
CA ASN A 188 -2.68 -1.24 -4.11
C ASN A 188 -1.19 -1.46 -3.84
N GLY A 189 -0.31 -0.74 -4.54
CA GLY A 189 1.14 -0.83 -4.31
C GLY A 189 1.54 -0.37 -2.91
N LEU A 190 0.93 0.71 -2.41
CA LEU A 190 1.15 1.21 -1.06
C LEU A 190 0.65 0.23 0.00
N ASN A 191 -0.51 -0.39 -0.20
CA ASN A 191 -1.07 -1.39 0.71
C ASN A 191 -0.16 -2.62 0.83
N ASP A 192 0.35 -3.10 -0.29
CA ASP A 192 1.20 -4.29 -0.34
C ASP A 192 2.68 -3.95 -0.11
N SER A 193 3.04 -2.66 0.05
CA SER A 193 4.42 -2.15 0.17
C SER A 193 5.33 -2.59 -0.98
N VAL A 194 4.79 -2.55 -2.20
CA VAL A 194 5.46 -2.98 -3.44
C VAL A 194 5.41 -1.90 -4.51
N ALA A 195 6.27 -2.01 -5.53
CA ALA A 195 6.25 -1.08 -6.65
C ALA A 195 4.92 -1.21 -7.44
N ALA A 196 4.32 -0.08 -7.83
CA ALA A 196 3.13 -0.05 -8.66
C ALA A 196 3.51 0.47 -10.06
N VAL A 197 3.26 -0.32 -11.12
CA VAL A 197 3.63 0.04 -12.50
C VAL A 197 2.41 0.02 -13.41
N CYS A 198 2.19 1.06 -14.20
CA CYS A 198 1.04 1.13 -15.10
C CYS A 198 1.48 0.97 -16.56
N PHE A 199 0.70 0.20 -17.33
CA PHE A 199 0.84 0.04 -18.77
C PHE A 199 -0.48 0.40 -19.46
N ALA A 200 -0.43 1.10 -20.59
CA ALA A 200 -1.62 1.39 -21.40
C ALA A 200 -1.30 1.30 -22.90
N LEU A 201 -2.24 0.81 -23.72
CA LEU A 201 -2.09 0.82 -25.18
C LEU A 201 -2.31 2.21 -25.77
N ALA A 202 -3.40 2.89 -25.40
CA ALA A 202 -3.75 4.22 -25.91
C ALA A 202 -3.10 5.38 -25.13
N GLY A 203 -2.20 5.07 -24.19
CA GLY A 203 -1.55 6.06 -23.34
C GLY A 203 -2.46 6.57 -22.23
N TYR A 204 -2.24 7.83 -21.84
CA TYR A 204 -2.77 8.39 -20.60
C TYR A 204 -3.34 9.78 -20.82
N LEU A 205 -4.42 10.10 -20.11
CA LEU A 205 -4.89 11.47 -20.00
C LEU A 205 -3.82 12.36 -19.34
N ARG A 206 -3.82 13.67 -19.67
CA ARG A 206 -2.82 14.62 -19.16
C ARG A 206 -2.80 14.69 -17.63
N GLU A 207 -3.98 14.71 -17.04
CA GLU A 207 -4.21 14.65 -15.60
C GLU A 207 -3.68 13.36 -14.98
N ALA A 208 -3.83 12.21 -15.64
CA ALA A 208 -3.31 10.94 -15.18
C ALA A 208 -1.77 10.93 -15.19
N ARG A 209 -1.14 11.53 -16.20
CA ARG A 209 0.32 11.72 -16.24
C ARG A 209 0.82 12.60 -15.11
N ALA A 210 0.25 13.80 -14.95
CA ALA A 210 0.63 14.72 -13.87
C ALA A 210 0.48 14.05 -12.50
N ARG A 211 -0.61 13.31 -12.30
CA ARG A 211 -0.84 12.58 -11.05
C ARG A 211 0.16 11.45 -10.82
N ALA A 212 0.53 10.71 -11.87
CA ALA A 212 1.54 9.67 -11.77
C ALA A 212 2.92 10.24 -11.41
N ASP A 213 3.25 11.44 -11.90
CA ASP A 213 4.51 12.11 -11.56
C ASP A 213 4.57 12.51 -10.09
N GLU A 214 3.48 13.07 -9.55
CA GLU A 214 3.33 13.37 -8.12
C GLU A 214 3.47 12.11 -7.25
N LEU A 215 2.84 11.01 -7.66
CA LEU A 215 2.81 9.75 -6.93
C LEU A 215 4.02 8.85 -7.21
N ARG A 216 4.91 9.27 -8.13
CA ARG A 216 6.09 8.53 -8.60
C ARG A 216 5.73 7.13 -9.13
N VAL A 217 4.58 7.01 -9.80
CA VAL A 217 4.12 5.79 -10.47
C VAL A 217 4.74 5.73 -11.87
N PRO A 218 5.56 4.70 -12.18
CA PRO A 218 6.05 4.43 -13.53
C PRO A 218 4.93 4.21 -14.53
N LEU A 219 4.91 5.00 -15.60
CA LEU A 219 3.96 4.86 -16.71
C LEU A 219 4.66 4.36 -17.98
N PHE A 220 4.06 3.37 -18.63
CA PHE A 220 4.54 2.82 -19.90
C PHE A 220 3.42 2.79 -20.94
N VAL A 221 3.75 3.14 -22.19
CA VAL A 221 2.87 2.86 -23.34
C VAL A 221 3.34 1.57 -23.99
N LEU A 222 2.43 0.62 -24.15
CA LEU A 222 2.67 -0.58 -24.97
C LEU A 222 2.26 -0.28 -26.41
N ASP A 223 3.15 -0.51 -27.37
CA ASP A 223 2.74 -0.60 -28.77
C ASP A 223 2.28 -2.01 -29.14
N LEU A 224 1.66 -2.18 -30.31
CA LEU A 224 1.19 -3.49 -30.78
C LEU A 224 2.34 -4.46 -31.11
N THR A 225 3.59 -3.99 -31.15
CA THR A 225 4.76 -4.87 -31.26
C THR A 225 5.13 -5.51 -29.91
N GLY A 226 4.60 -4.97 -28.81
CA GLY A 226 4.83 -5.42 -27.45
C GLY A 226 6.02 -4.75 -26.78
N ALA A 227 6.59 -3.70 -27.40
CA ALA A 227 7.69 -2.94 -26.82
C ALA A 227 7.14 -1.81 -25.94
N PRO A 228 7.42 -1.80 -24.62
CA PRO A 228 6.99 -0.72 -23.75
C PRO A 228 7.90 0.50 -23.92
N ARG A 229 7.30 1.68 -23.99
CA ARG A 229 7.99 2.97 -23.97
C ARG A 229 7.71 3.69 -22.66
N ALA A 230 8.75 4.13 -21.97
CA ALA A 230 8.61 4.95 -20.78
C ALA A 230 7.94 6.29 -21.11
N VAL A 231 7.02 6.71 -20.26
CA VAL A 231 6.23 7.94 -20.45
C VAL A 231 6.69 9.05 -19.53
N ASN A 232 7.24 8.71 -18.36
CA ASN A 232 7.64 9.66 -17.34
C ASN A 232 8.97 9.30 -16.66
N ASP A 233 9.48 10.22 -15.85
CA ASP A 233 10.76 10.08 -15.15
C ASP A 233 10.78 8.88 -14.18
N ALA A 234 9.64 8.54 -13.60
CA ALA A 234 9.51 7.37 -12.73
C ALA A 234 9.75 6.07 -13.51
N ALA A 235 9.21 5.96 -14.73
CA ALA A 235 9.48 4.83 -15.62
C ALA A 235 10.94 4.77 -16.07
N GLU A 236 11.50 5.91 -16.45
CA GLU A 236 12.91 6.03 -16.80
C GLU A 236 13.84 5.61 -15.66
N HIS A 237 13.52 6.05 -14.44
CA HIS A 237 14.25 5.63 -13.24
C HIS A 237 14.12 4.12 -13.00
N LEU A 238 12.91 3.56 -13.16
CA LEU A 238 12.70 2.12 -13.00
C LEU A 238 13.54 1.28 -13.99
N ILE A 239 13.72 1.76 -15.23
CA ILE A 239 14.55 1.06 -16.23
C ILE A 239 16.02 1.02 -15.79
N ARG A 240 16.53 2.15 -15.29
CA ARG A 240 17.94 2.32 -14.91
C ARG A 240 18.31 1.62 -13.60
N THR A 241 17.37 1.50 -12.69
CA THR A 241 17.62 0.90 -11.37
C THR A 241 17.68 -0.64 -11.50
N PRO A 242 18.84 -1.27 -11.23
CA PRO A 242 18.95 -2.72 -11.19
C PRO A 242 18.18 -3.28 -9.99
N ARG A 243 17.64 -4.49 -10.12
CA ARG A 243 16.93 -5.22 -9.07
C ARG A 243 17.51 -6.61 -8.89
#